data_AF-A0A7Y0SAQ8-F1
#
_entry.id   AF-A0A7Y0SAQ8-F1
#
_cell.length_a   1.000
_cell.length_b   1.000
_cell.length_c   1.000
_cell.angle_alpha   90.00
_cell.angle_beta   90.00
_cell.angle_gamma   90.00
#
_symmetry.space_group_name_H-M   'P 1'
#
loop_
_entity.id
_entity.type
_entity.pdbx_description
1 polymer ?
#
loop_
_entity_poly.entity_id
_entity_poly.type
_entity_poly.pdbx_seq_one_letter_code
_entity_poly.pdbx_strand_id
1 'polypeptide(L)' 'MKILQLVSSFGIGGAEKFVADLSIELHKEGHEVVILALDFAVDVGKDIAYEQSLIRELSDNGIRVIHVGRYSRK' A
#
# COMPACT_ATOMS: atom_id res chain seq x y z
N MET A 1 8.50 15.02 6.10
CA MET A 1 7.80 15.54 4.90
C MET A 1 6.44 14.89 4.78
N LYS A 2 5.57 15.36 3.89
CA LYS A 2 4.33 14.65 3.51
C LYS A 2 4.58 13.87 2.22
N ILE A 3 4.43 12.56 2.26
CA ILE A 3 4.81 11.65 1.18
C ILE A 3 3.59 10.81 0.78
N LEU A 4 3.24 10.86 -0.51
CA LEU A 4 2.26 9.97 -1.11
C LEU A 4 3.00 8.95 -1.97
N GLN A 5 2.88 7.67 -1.63
CA GLN A 5 3.39 6.58 -2.44
C GLN A 5 2.24 5.96 -3.22
N LEU A 6 2.39 5.85 -4.54
CA LEU A 6 1.34 5.34 -5.41
C LEU A 6 1.75 3.98 -5.98
N VAL A 7 0.88 2.98 -5.80
CA VAL A 7 1.04 1.63 -6.33
C VAL A 7 -0.18 1.26 -7.17
N SER A 8 0.03 0.41 -8.18
CA SER A 8 -1.08 -0.05 -9.02
C SER A 8 -2.02 -0.98 -8.26
N SER A 9 -1.49 -1.93 -7.49
CA SER A 9 -2.23 -2.89 -6.66
C SER A 9 -1.26 -3.62 -5.75
N PHE A 10 -1.72 -4.19 -4.64
CA PHE A 10 -0.91 -5.08 -3.83
C PHE A 10 -0.94 -6.52 -4.34
N GLY A 11 0.19 -7.22 -4.23
CA GLY A 11 0.33 -8.65 -4.47
C GLY A 11 1.73 -9.15 -4.18
N ILE A 12 1.93 -10.45 -4.39
CA ILE A 12 3.20 -11.12 -4.12
C ILE A 12 4.23 -10.66 -5.14
N GLY A 13 5.05 -9.68 -4.75
CA GLY A 13 6.03 -9.03 -5.62
C GLY A 13 7.03 -8.20 -4.81
N GLY A 14 8.18 -7.93 -5.44
CA GLY A 14 9.25 -7.17 -4.78
C GLY A 14 8.93 -5.68 -4.63
N ALA A 15 8.16 -5.10 -5.56
CA ALA A 15 7.83 -3.68 -5.53
C ALA A 15 6.89 -3.35 -4.36
N GLU A 16 5.89 -4.20 -4.12
CA GLU A 16 4.93 -4.06 -3.04
C GLU A 16 5.60 -4.18 -1.67
N LYS A 17 6.48 -5.18 -1.50
CA LYS A 17 7.24 -5.32 -0.25
C LYS A 17 8.20 -4.16 -0.04
N PHE A 18 8.88 -3.70 -1.09
CA PHE A 18 9.77 -2.54 -1.02
C PHE A 18 9.02 -1.26 -0.60
N VAL A 19 7.84 -1.00 -1.18
CA VAL A 19 6.98 0.13 -0.80
C VAL A 19 6.57 0.04 0.66
N ALA A 20 6.20 -1.15 1.13
CA ALA A 20 5.83 -1.34 2.53
C ALA A 20 7.00 -1.04 3.48
N ASP A 21 8.16 -1.68 3.24
CA ASP A 21 9.34 -1.53 4.08
C ASP A 21 9.87 -0.08 4.06
N LEU A 22 9.94 0.54 2.88
CA LEU A 22 10.35 1.93 2.74
C LEU A 22 9.40 2.88 3.47
N SER A 23 8.09 2.64 3.37
CA SER A 23 7.10 3.47 4.05
C SER A 23 7.26 3.40 5.57
N ILE A 24 7.53 2.21 6.11
CA ILE A 24 7.78 1.98 7.54
C ILE A 24 9.01 2.76 8.00
N GLU A 25 10.12 2.67 7.27
CA GLU A 25 11.34 3.40 7.65
C GLU A 25 11.17 4.92 7.53
N LEU A 26 10.51 5.41 6.47
CA LEU A 26 10.20 6.84 6.33
C LEU A 26 9.29 7.34 7.46
N HIS A 27 8.33 6.53 7.90
CA HIS A 27 7.48 6.86 9.03
C HIS A 27 8.27 6.96 10.34
N LYS A 28 9.20 6.03 10.59
CA LYS A 28 10.11 6.05 11.75
C LYS A 28 11.01 7.30 11.78
N GLU A 29 11.43 7.78 10.61
CA GLU A 29 12.16 9.06 10.44
C GLU A 29 11.27 10.32 10.63
N GLY A 30 10.03 10.15 11.07
CA GLY A 30 9.10 11.25 11.36
C GLY A 30 8.44 11.85 10.12
N HIS A 31 8.37 11.12 9.01
CA HIS A 31 7.60 11.53 7.85
C HIS A 31 6.14 11.05 7.92
N GLU A 32 5.24 11.85 7.35
CA GLU A 32 3.84 11.46 7.16
C GLU A 32 3.74 10.75 5.81
N VAL A 33 3.47 9.44 5.84
CA VAL A 33 3.42 8.59 4.64
C VAL A 33 2.01 8.05 4.45
N VAL A 34 1.48 8.21 3.24
CA VAL A 34 0.22 7.61 2.81
C VAL A 34 0.50 6.77 1.57
N ILE A 35 0.02 5.54 1.56
CA ILE A 35 0.07 4.68 0.38
C ILE A 35 -1.30 4.71 -0.30
N LEU A 36 -1.32 4.92 -1.61
CA LEU A 36 -2.50 4.89 -2.44
C LEU A 36 -2.39 3.75 -3.44
N ALA A 37 -3.29 2.79 -3.33
CA ALA A 37 -3.45 1.68 -4.26
C ALA A 37 -4.57 2.00 -5.26
N LEU A 38 -4.27 1.91 -6.56
CA LEU A 38 -5.26 2.17 -7.62
C LEU A 38 -6.33 1.09 -7.69
N ASP A 39 -5.92 -0.17 -7.55
CA ASP A 39 -6.78 -1.35 -7.61
C ASP A 39 -6.65 -2.20 -6.36
N PHE A 40 -7.73 -2.90 -6.00
CA PHE A 40 -7.66 -4.00 -5.04
C PHE A 40 -6.99 -5.22 -5.67
N ALA A 41 -6.38 -6.10 -4.87
CA ALA A 41 -5.77 -7.32 -5.40
C ALA A 41 -6.79 -8.17 -6.19
N VAL A 42 -8.04 -8.22 -5.73
CA VAL A 42 -9.15 -8.93 -6.40
C VAL A 42 -9.46 -8.40 -7.80
N ASP A 43 -9.29 -7.09 -8.04
CA ASP A 43 -9.62 -6.46 -9.34
C ASP A 43 -8.64 -6.86 -10.45
N VAL A 44 -7.42 -7.27 -10.07
CA VAL A 44 -6.32 -7.62 -10.98
C VAL A 44 -5.91 -9.09 -10.89
N GLY A 45 -6.68 -9.92 -10.17
CA GLY A 45 -6.40 -11.36 -10.02
C GLY A 45 -5.17 -11.68 -9.18
N LYS A 46 -4.80 -10.82 -8.24
CA LYS A 46 -3.70 -11.01 -7.28
C LYS A 46 -4.19 -11.66 -5.99
N ASP A 47 -3.24 -12.11 -5.16
CA ASP A 47 -3.52 -12.77 -3.88
C ASP A 47 -4.11 -11.79 -2.84
N ILE A 48 -5.36 -12.05 -2.46
CA ILE A 48 -6.14 -11.24 -1.51
C ILE A 48 -5.61 -11.41 -0.08
N ALA A 49 -5.20 -12.63 0.30
CA ALA A 49 -4.70 -12.91 1.64
C ALA A 49 -3.38 -12.18 1.89
N TYR A 50 -2.51 -12.15 0.87
CA TYR A 50 -1.28 -11.38 0.92
C TYR A 50 -1.57 -9.87 1.05
N GLU A 51 -2.45 -9.31 0.22
CA GLU A 51 -2.85 -7.90 0.34
C GLU A 51 -3.34 -7.56 1.76
N GLN A 52 -4.22 -8.38 2.32
CA GLN A 52 -4.74 -8.18 3.68
C GLN A 52 -3.64 -8.23 4.75
N SER A 53 -2.70 -9.18 4.63
CA SER A 53 -1.57 -9.26 5.55
C SER A 53 -0.66 -8.02 5.49
N LEU A 54 -0.42 -7.51 4.29
CA LEU A 54 0.45 -6.35 4.08
C LEU A 54 -0.21 -5.07 4.56
N ILE A 55 -1.52 -4.88 4.29
CA ILE A 55 -2.28 -3.75 4.80
C ILE A 55 -2.30 -3.77 6.34
N ARG A 56 -2.43 -4.95 6.95
CA ARG A 56 -2.38 -5.09 8.40
C ARG A 56 -1.00 -4.72 8.95
N GLU A 57 0.08 -5.23 8.34
CA GLU A 57 1.46 -4.86 8.69
C GLU A 57 1.66 -3.33 8.63
N LEU A 58 1.18 -2.68 7.56
CA LEU A 58 1.28 -1.24 7.39
C LEU A 58 0.47 -0.47 8.44
N SER A 59 -0.76 -0.92 8.71
CA SER A 59 -1.62 -0.31 9.73
C SER A 59 -1.04 -0.44 11.13
N ASP A 60 -0.46 -1.60 11.48
CA ASP A 60 0.19 -1.84 12.77
C ASP A 60 1.42 -0.93 12.97
N ASN A 61 2.05 -0.48 11.87
CA ASN A 61 3.13 0.51 11.86
C ASN A 61 2.65 1.96 11.67
N GLY A 62 1.35 2.23 11.78
CA GLY A 62 0.80 3.59 11.71
C GLY A 62 0.69 4.18 10.30
N ILE A 63 0.83 3.35 9.26
CA ILE A 63 0.79 3.78 7.86
C ILE A 63 -0.62 3.67 7.30
N ARG A 64 -1.10 4.77 6.72
CA ARG A 64 -2.42 4.80 6.10
C ARG A 64 -2.36 4.30 4.67
N VAL A 65 -3.18 3.30 4.37
CA VAL A 65 -3.40 2.79 3.01
C VAL A 65 -4.79 3.24 2.53
N ILE A 66 -4.87 3.74 1.29
CA ILE A 66 -6.12 4.14 0.64
C ILE A 66 -6.26 3.37 -0.66
N HIS A 67 -7.38 2.69 -0.85
CA HIS A 67 -7.76 2.11 -2.12
C HIS A 67 -8.70 3.06 -2.86
N VAL A 68 -8.31 3.43 -4.08
CA VAL A 68 -9.11 4.29 -4.96
C VAL A 68 -10.14 3.46 -5.74
N GLY A 69 -9.79 2.22 -6.08
CA GLY A 69 -10.67 1.26 -6.72
C GLY A 69 -10.96 1.56 -8.20
N ARG A 70 -11.46 0.55 -8.90
CA ARG A 70 -11.69 0.58 -10.35
C ARG A 70 -12.61 1.72 -10.83
N TYR A 71 -13.62 2.09 -10.03
CA TYR A 71 -14.65 3.06 -10.44
C TYR A 71 -14.16 4.50 -10.50
N SER A 72 -13.08 4.82 -9.80
CA SER A 72 -12.51 6.16 -9.76
C SER A 72 -11.61 6.47 -10.97
N ARG A 73 -11.44 5.51 -11.89
CA ARG A 73 -10.62 5.62 -13.12
C ARG A 73 -11.46 5.77 -14.39
N LYS A 74 -12.79 5.80 -14.28
CA LYS A 74 -13.73 5.93 -15.41
C LYS A 74 -14.42 7.28 -15.41
#